data_AF-A0A956DYB6-F1
#
_entry.id   AF-A0A956DYB6-F1
#
_cell.length_a   1.000
_cell.length_b   1.000
_cell.length_c   1.000
_cell.angle_alpha   90.00
_cell.angle_beta   90.00
_cell.angle_gamma   90.00
#
_symmetry.space_group_name_H-M   'P 1'
#
loop_
_entity.id
_entity.type
_entity.pdbx_description
1 polymer ?
#
loop_
_entity_poly.entity_id
_entity_poly.type
_entity_poly.pdbx_seq_one_letter_code
_entity_poly.pdbx_strand_id
1 'polypeptide(L)'
;FVHHTNLEDATPDERRLVCYDCGVACDMTTMRQERLLHLGSLGAKRRPEPAPPPPPELSKKRRGPKVGDPNLGQRYRFRFEKKGPVALLGHLDLVRELPRVFRRLDVAQVYTGGFHPKPDMSFAPALSLGSMSLDEYVDLRLMPNLEGAALEALLEEMNRQSPAGLVFREARPLTREDPPIGRVITAARYLLGFAKAGIDAADPAAWLETRVSALLAAESLPMIRRKKGRLGRKLDIRPYLQTLAVVPNAEATWTRAGIVGDLVAVEATVGLDERGSARTREIAAALWGSDDGEAAPPHRCVRVALLGGDRATSPLHLEALRPIVDAPLMPALLG
;
A
#
# COMPACT_ATOMS: atom_id res chain seq x y z
N PHE A 1 13.44 37.31 2.30
CA PHE A 1 12.19 37.07 3.05
C PHE A 1 11.50 38.40 3.26
N VAL A 2 10.26 38.56 2.81
CA VAL A 2 9.60 39.88 2.64
C VAL A 2 8.93 40.39 3.92
N HIS A 3 9.03 39.67 5.04
CA HIS A 3 8.46 40.15 6.30
C HIS A 3 9.33 39.83 7.51
N HIS A 4 9.63 40.85 8.29
CA HIS A 4 10.37 40.76 9.55
C HIS A 4 9.62 39.90 10.58
N THR A 5 10.35 39.11 11.36
CA THR A 5 9.81 38.17 12.37
C THR A 5 9.92 38.69 13.80
N ASN A 6 10.27 39.97 13.98
CA ASN A 6 10.39 40.64 15.27
C ASN A 6 9.99 42.12 15.14
N LEU A 7 9.65 42.75 16.27
CA LEU A 7 9.17 44.14 16.32
C LEU A 7 10.27 45.16 15.97
N GLU A 8 11.49 44.95 16.44
CA GLU A 8 12.64 45.85 16.21
C GLU A 8 12.86 46.11 14.72
N ASP A 9 12.82 45.06 13.90
CA ASP A 9 13.00 45.18 12.46
C ASP A 9 11.67 45.54 11.73
N ALA A 10 10.52 45.08 12.23
CA ALA A 10 9.22 45.28 11.56
C ALA A 10 8.64 46.68 11.72
N THR A 11 8.90 47.34 12.85
CA THR A 11 8.35 48.67 13.16
C THR A 11 8.89 49.77 12.23
N PRO A 12 10.22 49.88 11.99
CA PRO A 12 10.78 50.91 11.11
C PRO A 12 10.61 50.62 9.61
N ASP A 13 10.14 49.43 9.21
CA ASP A 13 9.99 49.07 7.79
C ASP A 13 8.76 49.73 7.15
N GLU A 14 8.93 50.94 6.61
CA GLU A 14 7.88 51.73 5.97
C GLU A 14 7.55 51.35 4.52
N ARG A 15 8.20 50.31 3.96
CA ARG A 15 7.99 49.93 2.57
C ARG A 15 6.53 49.56 2.31
N ARG A 16 5.99 50.08 1.20
CA ARG A 16 4.63 49.75 0.75
C ARG A 16 4.55 48.26 0.43
N LEU A 17 3.71 47.55 1.17
CA LEU A 17 3.41 46.16 0.91
C LEU A 17 2.55 46.05 -0.36
N VAL A 18 2.93 45.15 -1.26
CA VAL A 18 2.23 44.89 -2.52
C VAL A 18 1.74 43.44 -2.51
N CYS A 19 0.45 43.23 -2.72
CA CYS A 19 -0.10 41.90 -2.97
C CYS A 19 0.19 41.52 -4.44
N TYR A 20 0.97 40.46 -4.66
CA TYR A 20 1.33 39.98 -6.00
C TYR A 20 0.29 39.05 -6.64
N ASP A 21 -0.87 38.85 -5.99
CA ASP A 21 -1.92 37.93 -6.46
C ASP A 21 -3.06 38.68 -7.16
N CYS A 22 -3.87 39.47 -6.43
CA CYS A 22 -5.03 40.18 -7.02
C CYS A 22 -4.86 41.70 -7.15
N GLY A 23 -3.84 42.31 -6.52
CA GLY A 23 -3.48 43.74 -6.66
C GLY A 23 -4.52 44.80 -6.23
N VAL A 24 -5.77 44.42 -5.95
CA VAL A 24 -6.90 45.38 -5.78
C VAL A 24 -7.68 45.17 -4.48
N ALA A 25 -7.74 43.94 -3.94
CA ALA A 25 -8.68 43.62 -2.86
C ALA A 25 -8.09 43.62 -1.43
N CYS A 26 -6.77 43.54 -1.27
CA CYS A 26 -6.15 43.41 0.06
C CYS A 26 -5.78 44.78 0.64
N ASP A 27 -6.30 45.11 1.83
CA ASP A 27 -5.80 46.23 2.63
C ASP A 27 -4.50 45.84 3.34
N MET A 28 -3.39 46.08 2.64
CA MET A 28 -2.06 45.77 3.13
C MET A 28 -1.63 46.63 4.33
N THR A 29 -2.32 47.75 4.59
CA THR A 29 -2.06 48.61 5.75
C THR A 29 -2.56 47.92 7.02
N THR A 30 -3.80 47.43 6.97
CA THR A 30 -4.40 46.66 8.07
C THR A 30 -3.58 45.39 8.35
N MET A 31 -3.16 44.66 7.32
CA MET A 31 -2.30 43.48 7.51
C MET A 31 -0.96 43.80 8.19
N ARG A 32 -0.35 44.96 7.89
CA ARG A 32 0.89 45.39 8.56
C ARG A 32 0.64 45.68 10.05
N GLN A 33 -0.46 46.36 10.36
CA GLN A 33 -0.83 46.69 11.75
C GLN A 33 -1.14 45.41 12.55
N GLU A 34 -1.93 44.50 12.00
CA GLU A 34 -2.22 43.21 12.62
C GLU A 34 -0.95 42.41 12.88
N ARG A 35 0.00 42.41 11.93
CA ARG A 35 1.29 41.73 12.12
C ARG A 35 2.08 42.29 13.29
N LEU A 36 2.14 43.61 13.45
CA LEU A 36 2.83 44.24 14.59
C LEU A 36 2.17 43.84 15.92
N LEU A 37 0.83 43.80 15.97
CA LEU A 37 0.09 43.33 17.15
C LEU A 37 0.41 41.87 17.50
N HIS A 38 0.44 40.98 16.50
CA HIS A 38 0.76 39.57 16.69
C HIS A 38 2.23 39.36 17.13
N LEU A 39 3.17 40.13 16.58
CA LEU A 39 4.56 40.07 17.04
C LEU A 39 4.70 40.53 18.50
N GLY A 40 3.89 41.52 18.91
CA GLY A 40 3.78 41.94 20.30
C GLY A 40 3.22 40.86 21.21
N SER A 41 2.12 40.20 20.83
CA SER A 41 1.51 39.14 21.64
C SER A 41 2.41 37.90 21.77
N LEU A 42 3.20 37.60 20.74
CA LEU A 42 4.21 36.53 20.76
C LEU A 42 5.48 36.90 21.54
N GLY A 43 5.61 38.14 22.03
CA GLY A 43 6.82 38.60 22.72
C GLY A 43 8.06 38.69 21.82
N ALA A 44 7.88 38.71 20.51
CA ALA A 44 8.94 38.73 19.51
C ALA A 44 9.57 40.14 19.37
N LYS A 45 10.14 40.66 20.46
CA LYS A 45 10.68 42.02 20.53
C LYS A 45 11.89 42.23 19.62
N ARG A 46 12.84 41.29 19.67
CA ARG A 46 14.10 41.30 18.92
C ARG A 46 14.32 39.96 18.23
N ARG A 47 15.19 39.93 17.23
CA ARG A 47 15.60 38.67 16.61
C ARG A 47 16.28 37.78 17.66
N PRO A 48 15.84 36.51 17.82
CA PRO A 48 16.58 35.57 18.67
C PRO A 48 17.99 35.42 18.11
N GLU A 49 18.99 35.43 19.00
CA GLU A 49 20.32 35.00 18.60
C GLU A 49 20.24 33.56 18.07
N PRO A 50 20.95 33.23 16.98
CA PRO A 50 21.03 31.86 16.53
C PRO A 50 21.47 31.00 17.71
N ALA A 51 20.71 29.95 18.02
CA ALA A 51 21.17 28.98 19.00
C ALA A 51 22.57 28.51 18.57
N PRO A 52 23.51 28.33 19.51
CA PRO A 52 24.79 27.73 19.17
C PRO A 52 24.50 26.41 18.45
N PRO A 53 25.26 26.09 17.39
CA PRO A 53 25.08 24.81 16.73
C PRO A 53 25.15 23.72 17.79
N PRO A 54 24.25 22.72 17.75
CA PRO A 54 24.35 21.61 18.67
C PRO A 54 25.79 21.09 18.61
N PRO A 55 26.37 20.66 19.75
CA PRO A 55 27.69 20.02 19.73
C PRO A 55 27.67 18.97 18.61
N PRO A 56 28.74 18.83 17.82
CA PRO A 56 28.74 17.86 16.75
C PRO A 56 28.40 16.52 17.37
N GLU A 57 27.17 16.05 17.17
CA GLU A 57 26.87 14.64 17.34
C GLU A 57 27.96 13.97 16.54
N LEU A 58 28.70 13.04 17.18
CA LEU A 58 29.55 12.10 16.46
C LEU A 58 28.63 11.51 15.41
N SER A 59 28.65 12.10 14.21
CA SER A 59 27.70 11.72 13.20
C SER A 59 28.08 10.28 12.97
N LYS A 60 27.21 9.34 13.37
CA LYS A 60 27.22 8.03 12.75
C LYS A 60 27.14 8.40 11.29
N LYS A 61 28.28 8.41 10.60
CA LYS A 61 28.43 8.95 9.24
C LYS A 61 27.18 8.51 8.55
N ARG A 62 26.28 9.45 8.21
CA ARG A 62 25.06 9.12 7.47
C ARG A 62 25.60 8.56 6.17
N ARG A 63 25.80 7.24 6.11
CA ARG A 63 26.30 6.58 4.93
C ARG A 63 25.16 6.82 3.95
N GLY A 64 25.38 7.75 3.03
CA GLY A 64 24.53 7.85 1.86
C GLY A 64 24.42 6.47 1.21
N PRO A 65 23.37 6.21 0.45
CA PRO A 65 23.24 4.94 -0.26
C PRO A 65 24.55 4.67 -0.98
N LYS A 66 25.29 3.64 -0.55
CA LYS A 66 26.40 3.15 -1.37
C LYS A 66 25.70 2.56 -2.58
N VAL A 67 25.86 3.20 -3.74
CA VAL A 67 25.50 2.58 -5.01
C VAL A 67 26.41 1.37 -5.11
N GLY A 68 25.89 0.22 -4.67
CA GLY A 68 26.61 -1.03 -4.62
C GLY A 68 26.70 -1.61 -6.02
N ASP A 69 27.71 -2.43 -6.25
CA ASP A 69 27.71 -3.38 -7.35
C ASP A 69 26.34 -4.10 -7.40
N PRO A 70 25.63 -4.12 -8.54
CA PRO A 70 24.34 -4.80 -8.66
C PRO A 70 24.41 -6.32 -8.38
N ASN A 71 25.60 -6.89 -8.26
CA ASN A 71 25.83 -8.28 -7.84
C ASN A 71 26.07 -8.44 -6.33
N LEU A 72 26.20 -7.36 -5.56
CA LEU A 72 26.40 -7.43 -4.11
C LEU A 72 25.07 -7.66 -3.37
N GLY A 73 25.14 -8.39 -2.27
CA GLY A 73 24.03 -8.64 -1.34
C GLY A 73 23.17 -9.87 -1.66
N GLN A 74 22.38 -10.27 -0.68
CA GLN A 74 21.47 -11.41 -0.73
C GLN A 74 20.02 -10.92 -0.88
N ARG A 75 19.24 -11.54 -1.77
CA ARG A 75 17.81 -11.24 -1.94
C ARG A 75 16.99 -12.10 -1.00
N TYR A 76 15.96 -11.53 -0.41
CA TYR A 76 15.02 -12.21 0.47
C TYR A 76 13.59 -11.95 0.01
N ARG A 77 12.73 -12.95 0.13
CA ARG A 77 11.27 -12.78 0.05
C ARG A 77 10.71 -12.70 1.46
N PHE A 78 10.16 -11.54 1.80
CA PHE A 78 9.48 -11.32 3.07
C PHE A 78 7.98 -11.48 2.88
N ARG A 79 7.33 -12.19 3.81
CA ARG A 79 5.88 -12.21 3.99
C ARG A 79 5.49 -11.30 5.14
N PHE A 80 4.48 -10.47 4.93
CA PHE A 80 3.96 -9.59 5.95
C PHE A 80 2.43 -9.41 5.90
N GLU A 81 1.87 -8.89 6.97
CA GLU A 81 0.47 -8.48 7.08
C GLU A 81 0.39 -6.95 7.06
N LYS A 82 -0.70 -6.42 6.50
CA LYS A 82 -1.07 -5.00 6.48
C LYS A 82 -2.48 -4.85 7.03
N LYS A 83 -2.59 -4.51 8.31
CA LYS A 83 -3.86 -4.41 9.04
C LYS A 83 -3.97 -3.14 9.87
N GLY A 84 -5.17 -2.88 10.40
CA GLY A 84 -5.43 -1.70 11.23
C GLY A 84 -5.12 -0.37 10.50
N PRO A 85 -4.53 0.64 11.16
CA PRO A 85 -4.29 1.96 10.58
C PRO A 85 -3.41 1.94 9.32
N VAL A 86 -2.47 0.99 9.22
CA VAL A 86 -1.59 0.85 8.04
C VAL A 86 -2.40 0.48 6.79
N ALA A 87 -3.63 -0.04 6.92
CA ALA A 87 -4.54 -0.23 5.79
C ALA A 87 -4.79 1.07 4.98
N LEU A 88 -4.68 2.22 5.64
CA LEU A 88 -4.84 3.56 5.05
C LEU A 88 -3.57 4.09 4.37
N LEU A 89 -2.46 3.34 4.41
CA LEU A 89 -1.29 3.63 3.57
C LEU A 89 -1.53 3.05 2.18
N GLY A 90 -1.44 3.90 1.16
CA GLY A 90 -1.46 3.48 -0.24
C GLY A 90 -0.18 2.71 -0.59
N HIS A 91 -0.15 2.10 -1.77
CA HIS A 91 1.02 1.35 -2.22
C HIS A 91 2.30 2.21 -2.25
N LEU A 92 2.21 3.45 -2.73
CA LEU A 92 3.37 4.36 -2.78
C LEU A 92 3.91 4.74 -1.39
N ASP A 93 3.05 4.74 -0.37
CA ASP A 93 3.46 5.03 1.00
C ASP A 93 4.13 3.82 1.63
N LEU A 94 3.62 2.61 1.36
CA LEU A 94 4.27 1.36 1.76
C LEU A 94 5.69 1.23 1.17
N VAL A 95 5.85 1.56 -0.12
CA VAL A 95 7.16 1.58 -0.82
C VAL A 95 8.15 2.53 -0.14
N ARG A 96 7.66 3.60 0.50
CA ARG A 96 8.50 4.55 1.25
C ARG A 96 8.73 4.13 2.70
N GLU A 97 7.79 3.41 3.31
CA GLU A 97 7.88 3.02 4.71
C GLU A 97 8.86 1.87 4.94
N LEU A 98 8.86 0.86 4.07
CA LEU A 98 9.76 -0.29 4.20
C LEU A 98 11.25 0.11 4.31
N PRO A 99 11.80 0.96 3.43
CA PRO A 99 13.18 1.42 3.58
C PRO A 99 13.46 2.16 4.88
N ARG A 100 12.45 2.82 5.47
CA ARG A 100 12.58 3.52 6.75
C ARG A 100 12.67 2.54 7.91
N VAL A 101 11.93 1.43 7.87
CA VAL A 101 12.07 0.33 8.84
C VAL A 101 13.52 -0.16 8.87
N PHE A 102 14.08 -0.53 7.71
CA PHE A 102 15.48 -0.99 7.63
C PHE A 102 16.49 0.09 8.04
N ARG A 103 16.20 1.37 7.75
CA ARG A 103 17.05 2.48 8.20
C ARG A 103 17.05 2.64 9.72
N ARG A 104 15.92 2.41 10.41
CA ARG A 104 15.86 2.41 11.89
C ARG A 104 16.70 1.29 12.49
N LEU A 105 16.80 0.17 11.78
CA LEU A 105 17.56 -1.01 12.17
C LEU A 105 19.07 -0.93 11.86
N ASP A 106 19.53 0.13 11.20
CA ASP A 106 20.89 0.23 10.65
C ASP A 106 21.28 -0.95 9.73
N VAL A 107 20.28 -1.57 9.07
CA VAL A 107 20.48 -2.67 8.12
C VAL A 107 20.70 -2.09 6.73
N ALA A 108 21.88 -2.34 6.18
CA ALA A 108 22.26 -1.83 4.87
C ALA A 108 21.50 -2.54 3.73
N GLN A 109 20.71 -1.76 2.97
CA GLN A 109 20.01 -2.19 1.77
C GLN A 109 20.89 -1.99 0.54
N VAL A 110 20.69 -2.80 -0.49
CA VAL A 110 21.28 -2.58 -1.82
C VAL A 110 20.40 -1.60 -2.60
N TYR A 111 21.02 -0.71 -3.37
CA TYR A 111 20.34 0.32 -4.15
C TYR A 111 20.57 0.11 -5.65
N THR A 112 19.61 0.53 -6.46
CA THR A 112 19.70 0.49 -7.92
C THR A 112 20.75 1.49 -8.45
N GLY A 113 21.40 1.16 -9.56
CA GLY A 113 22.50 1.93 -10.14
C GLY A 113 22.12 3.13 -11.03
N GLY A 114 20.84 3.51 -11.11
CA GLY A 114 20.38 4.60 -11.98
C GLY A 114 20.58 6.00 -11.38
N PHE A 115 20.22 7.04 -12.15
CA PHE A 115 20.30 8.46 -11.74
C PHE A 115 19.54 8.80 -10.45
N HIS A 116 18.55 7.97 -10.08
CA HIS A 116 17.83 8.05 -8.82
C HIS A 116 17.91 6.68 -8.11
N PRO A 117 18.96 6.41 -7.34
CA PRO A 117 19.11 5.15 -6.61
C PRO A 117 17.93 4.94 -5.67
N LYS A 118 17.23 3.81 -5.83
CA LYS A 118 16.17 3.37 -4.94
C LYS A 118 16.58 2.03 -4.34
N PRO A 119 16.15 1.67 -3.13
CA PRO A 119 16.38 0.33 -2.61
C PRO A 119 15.85 -0.72 -3.59
N ASP A 120 16.64 -1.77 -3.82
CA ASP A 120 16.29 -2.88 -4.72
C ASP A 120 15.18 -3.73 -4.07
N MET A 121 13.95 -3.38 -4.42
CA MET A 121 12.72 -3.99 -3.90
C MET A 121 11.73 -4.26 -5.04
N SER A 122 11.10 -5.43 -5.01
CA SER A 122 10.01 -5.82 -5.90
C SER A 122 8.81 -6.24 -5.07
N PHE A 123 7.65 -5.66 -5.36
CA PHE A 123 6.44 -5.86 -4.56
C PHE A 123 5.48 -6.82 -5.25
N ALA A 124 4.67 -7.52 -4.44
CA ALA A 124 3.45 -8.13 -4.90
C ALA A 124 2.47 -7.11 -5.52
N PRO A 125 1.44 -7.57 -6.27
CA PRO A 125 0.43 -6.69 -6.85
C PRO A 125 -0.18 -5.74 -5.83
N ALA A 126 -0.24 -4.46 -6.19
CA ALA A 126 -0.67 -3.39 -5.30
C ALA A 126 -2.06 -3.67 -4.71
N LEU A 127 -2.17 -3.51 -3.39
CA LEU A 127 -3.43 -3.59 -2.67
C LEU A 127 -4.19 -2.25 -2.77
N SER A 128 -5.51 -2.33 -2.86
CA SER A 128 -6.36 -1.13 -2.87
C SER A 128 -6.28 -0.39 -1.53
N LEU A 129 -6.37 0.95 -1.59
CA LEU A 129 -6.37 1.79 -0.39
C LEU A 129 -7.55 1.42 0.52
N GLY A 130 -7.29 1.30 1.83
CA GLY A 130 -8.30 0.92 2.81
C GLY A 130 -8.57 -0.58 2.91
N SER A 131 -8.07 -1.40 1.97
CA SER A 131 -8.06 -2.84 2.11
C SER A 131 -6.97 -3.29 3.07
N MET A 132 -7.28 -4.34 3.84
CA MET A 132 -6.32 -5.04 4.68
C MET A 132 -5.78 -6.25 3.93
N SER A 133 -4.64 -6.76 4.38
CA SER A 133 -4.08 -7.99 3.87
C SER A 133 -3.41 -8.79 4.97
N LEU A 134 -3.62 -10.10 4.93
CA LEU A 134 -3.02 -11.08 5.82
C LEU A 134 -1.86 -11.83 5.15
N ASP A 135 -1.59 -11.53 3.88
CA ASP A 135 -0.64 -12.24 3.04
C ASP A 135 -0.10 -11.32 1.94
N GLU A 136 0.92 -10.53 2.29
CA GLU A 136 1.67 -9.66 1.38
C GLU A 136 3.10 -10.15 1.21
N TYR A 137 3.69 -9.83 0.07
CA TYR A 137 5.07 -10.19 -0.24
C TYR A 137 5.87 -9.02 -0.79
N VAL A 138 7.15 -8.98 -0.40
CA VAL A 138 8.16 -8.10 -0.98
C VAL A 138 9.47 -8.87 -1.11
N ASP A 139 10.06 -8.82 -2.30
CA ASP A 139 11.43 -9.26 -2.53
C ASP A 139 12.35 -8.07 -2.32
N LEU A 140 13.35 -8.19 -1.46
CA LEU A 140 14.24 -7.10 -1.07
C LEU A 140 15.68 -7.58 -0.98
N ARG A 141 16.63 -6.79 -1.48
CA ARG A 141 18.05 -7.11 -1.40
C ARG A 141 18.77 -6.41 -0.25
N LEU A 142 19.40 -7.20 0.60
CA LEU A 142 20.18 -6.76 1.75
C LEU A 142 21.66 -7.00 1.52
N MET A 143 22.51 -6.12 2.05
CA MET A 143 23.95 -6.31 2.06
C MET A 143 24.39 -7.53 2.89
N PRO A 144 23.92 -7.72 4.14
CA PRO A 144 24.28 -8.91 4.90
C PRO A 144 23.63 -10.16 4.31
N ASN A 145 24.37 -11.27 4.32
CA ASN A 145 23.80 -12.59 4.13
C ASN A 145 23.41 -13.17 5.49
N LEU A 146 22.12 -13.12 5.79
CA LEU A 146 21.45 -13.63 6.98
C LEU A 146 20.71 -14.94 6.69
N GLU A 147 20.87 -15.91 7.57
CA GLU A 147 20.17 -17.19 7.52
C GLU A 147 19.81 -17.66 8.94
N GLY A 148 18.89 -18.61 9.05
CA GLY A 148 18.46 -19.20 10.33
C GLY A 148 18.09 -18.16 11.38
N ALA A 149 18.64 -18.31 12.59
CA ALA A 149 18.36 -17.45 13.74
C ALA A 149 18.66 -15.96 13.50
N ALA A 150 19.63 -15.62 12.64
CA ALA A 150 19.95 -14.21 12.34
C ALA A 150 18.84 -13.54 11.51
N LEU A 151 18.21 -14.30 10.61
CA LEU A 151 17.07 -13.81 9.82
C LEU A 151 15.81 -13.69 10.68
N GLU A 152 15.60 -14.61 11.62
CA GLU A 152 14.50 -14.55 12.60
C GLU A 152 14.65 -13.35 13.53
N ALA A 153 15.85 -13.11 14.07
CA ALA A 153 16.14 -11.93 14.89
C ALA A 153 15.90 -10.62 14.13
N LEU A 154 16.22 -10.58 12.83
CA LEU A 154 15.90 -9.44 11.97
C LEU A 154 14.38 -9.22 11.87
N LEU A 155 13.58 -10.27 11.66
CA LEU A 155 12.12 -10.15 11.59
C LEU A 155 11.51 -9.59 12.88
N GLU A 156 12.01 -10.02 14.04
CA GLU A 156 11.58 -9.49 15.32
C GLU A 156 11.89 -7.99 15.47
N GLU A 157 13.11 -7.57 15.13
CA GLU A 157 13.51 -6.16 15.17
C GLU A 157 12.68 -5.34 14.18
N MET A 158 12.45 -5.86 12.97
CA MET A 158 11.59 -5.24 11.96
C MET A 158 10.18 -4.99 12.52
N ASN A 159 9.60 -5.97 13.22
CA ASN A 159 8.29 -5.81 13.85
C ASN A 159 8.32 -4.74 14.95
N ARG A 160 9.38 -4.67 15.77
CA ARG A 160 9.52 -3.63 16.81
C ARG A 160 9.66 -2.23 16.23
N GLN A 161 10.32 -2.08 15.07
CA GLN A 161 10.50 -0.80 14.40
C GLN A 161 9.38 -0.45 13.42
N SER A 162 8.39 -1.31 13.21
CA SER A 162 7.33 -1.09 12.24
C SER A 162 6.12 -0.36 12.85
N PRO A 163 5.39 0.43 12.05
CA PRO A 163 4.13 0.99 12.52
C PRO A 163 3.13 -0.11 12.86
N ALA A 164 2.27 0.16 13.85
CA ALA A 164 1.27 -0.80 14.32
C ALA A 164 0.39 -1.32 13.18
N GLY A 165 0.40 -2.64 12.97
CA GLY A 165 -0.38 -3.30 11.92
C GLY A 165 0.42 -3.66 10.65
N LEU A 166 1.68 -3.23 10.53
CA LEU A 166 2.64 -3.81 9.58
C LEU A 166 3.44 -4.91 10.30
N VAL A 167 3.15 -6.17 10.00
CA VAL A 167 3.69 -7.32 10.75
C VAL A 167 4.39 -8.30 9.81
N PHE A 168 5.71 -8.40 9.90
CA PHE A 168 6.49 -9.39 9.18
C PHE A 168 6.36 -10.75 9.86
N ARG A 169 6.04 -11.77 9.06
CA ARG A 169 5.78 -13.13 9.53
C ARG A 169 6.90 -14.08 9.21
N GLU A 170 7.50 -13.93 8.03
CA GLU A 170 8.45 -14.92 7.52
C GLU A 170 9.35 -14.28 6.47
N ALA A 171 10.57 -14.80 6.36
CA ALA A 171 11.49 -14.46 5.28
C ALA A 171 12.23 -15.70 4.79
N ARG A 172 12.51 -15.72 3.49
CA ARG A 172 13.32 -16.77 2.85
C ARG A 172 14.40 -16.12 1.97
N PRO A 173 15.67 -16.57 2.05
CA PRO A 173 16.66 -16.18 1.07
C PRO A 173 16.25 -16.73 -0.31
N LEU A 174 16.46 -15.93 -1.35
CA LEU A 174 16.22 -16.31 -2.74
C LEU A 174 17.55 -16.61 -3.43
N THR A 175 17.59 -17.70 -4.17
CA THR A 175 18.66 -18.08 -5.09
C THR A 175 18.39 -17.51 -6.49
N ARG A 176 19.31 -17.76 -7.44
CA ARG A 176 19.11 -17.38 -8.85
C ARG A 176 18.04 -18.21 -9.56
N GLU A 177 17.74 -19.40 -9.05
CA GLU A 177 16.70 -20.28 -9.57
C GLU A 177 15.31 -19.82 -9.15
N ASP A 178 15.22 -19.04 -8.07
CA ASP A 178 13.94 -18.62 -7.53
C ASP A 178 13.36 -17.45 -8.33
N PRO A 179 12.13 -17.59 -8.85
CA PRO A 179 11.55 -16.57 -9.70
C PRO A 179 11.12 -15.32 -8.91
N PRO A 180 11.20 -14.13 -9.53
CA PRO A 180 10.82 -12.88 -8.87
C PRO A 180 9.31 -12.86 -8.56
N ILE A 181 8.93 -12.18 -7.48
CA ILE A 181 7.56 -12.23 -6.94
C ILE A 181 6.48 -11.85 -7.97
N GLY A 182 6.78 -10.91 -8.86
CA GLY A 182 5.86 -10.46 -9.91
C GLY A 182 5.55 -11.51 -10.98
N ARG A 183 6.38 -12.55 -11.15
CA ARG A 183 6.12 -13.70 -12.04
C ARG A 183 5.43 -14.86 -11.33
N VAL A 184 5.60 -14.94 -10.01
CA VAL A 184 5.07 -16.03 -9.21
C VAL A 184 3.57 -15.91 -9.04
N ILE A 185 3.09 -14.72 -8.69
CA ILE A 185 1.70 -14.49 -8.26
C ILE A 185 0.77 -14.51 -9.49
N THR A 186 -0.15 -15.47 -9.52
CA THR A 186 -1.15 -15.66 -10.59
C THR A 186 -2.60 -15.52 -10.10
N ALA A 187 -2.82 -15.51 -8.79
CA ALA A 187 -4.15 -15.26 -8.22
C ALA A 187 -4.06 -14.60 -6.83
N ALA A 188 -5.18 -14.00 -6.43
CA ALA A 188 -5.37 -13.44 -5.10
C ALA A 188 -6.73 -13.86 -4.55
N ARG A 189 -6.76 -14.27 -3.29
CA ARG A 189 -7.99 -14.60 -2.56
C ARG A 189 -8.37 -13.45 -1.66
N TYR A 190 -9.61 -13.01 -1.78
CA TYR A 190 -10.18 -11.91 -1.01
C TYR A 190 -11.38 -12.37 -0.23
N LEU A 191 -11.56 -11.79 0.94
CA LEU A 191 -12.76 -11.89 1.73
C LEU A 191 -13.42 -10.51 1.77
N LEU A 192 -14.62 -10.42 1.21
CA LEU A 192 -15.46 -9.23 1.20
C LEU A 192 -16.49 -9.36 2.31
N GLY A 193 -16.55 -8.37 3.20
CA GLY A 193 -17.49 -8.34 4.32
C GLY A 193 -18.53 -7.24 4.13
N PHE A 194 -19.81 -7.60 4.17
CA PHE A 194 -20.94 -6.68 4.06
C PHE A 194 -21.71 -6.67 5.38
N ALA A 195 -22.06 -5.49 5.88
CA ALA A 195 -22.84 -5.39 7.12
C ALA A 195 -24.22 -5.99 6.91
N LYS A 196 -24.66 -6.91 7.78
CA LYS A 196 -25.99 -7.55 7.66
C LYS A 196 -27.11 -6.51 7.66
N ALA A 197 -27.01 -5.49 8.52
CA ALA A 197 -27.95 -4.38 8.57
C ALA A 197 -27.98 -3.49 7.30
N GLY A 198 -26.98 -3.61 6.41
CA GLY A 198 -26.93 -2.91 5.14
C GLY A 198 -27.53 -3.69 3.97
N ILE A 199 -28.06 -4.89 4.21
CA ILE A 199 -28.71 -5.74 3.21
C ILE A 199 -30.19 -5.81 3.55
N ASP A 200 -31.04 -5.31 2.65
CA ASP A 200 -32.49 -5.34 2.78
C ASP A 200 -33.03 -6.73 2.39
N ALA A 201 -32.78 -7.70 3.27
CA ALA A 201 -33.26 -9.08 3.14
C ALA A 201 -33.43 -9.71 4.53
N ALA A 202 -34.46 -10.55 4.70
CA ALA A 202 -34.70 -11.28 5.95
C ALA A 202 -33.53 -12.23 6.30
N ASP A 203 -32.92 -12.84 5.28
CA ASP A 203 -31.70 -13.62 5.39
C ASP A 203 -30.63 -13.05 4.45
N PRO A 204 -29.73 -12.19 4.95
CA PRO A 204 -28.65 -11.60 4.16
C PRO A 204 -27.69 -12.63 3.54
N ALA A 205 -27.50 -13.79 4.16
CA ALA A 205 -26.62 -14.83 3.64
C ALA A 205 -27.27 -15.53 2.45
N ALA A 206 -28.51 -16.01 2.60
CA ALA A 206 -29.26 -16.62 1.50
C ALA A 206 -29.47 -15.66 0.31
N TRP A 207 -29.70 -14.37 0.61
CA TRP A 207 -29.76 -13.34 -0.43
C TRP A 207 -28.44 -13.26 -1.21
N LEU A 208 -27.30 -13.15 -0.52
CA LEU A 208 -25.98 -13.12 -1.17
C LEU A 208 -25.67 -14.41 -1.92
N GLU A 209 -26.06 -15.58 -1.41
CA GLU A 209 -25.89 -16.86 -2.11
C GLU A 209 -26.60 -16.82 -3.47
N THR A 210 -27.83 -16.31 -3.51
CA THR A 210 -28.57 -16.14 -4.78
C THR A 210 -27.82 -15.21 -5.74
N ARG A 211 -27.25 -14.10 -5.25
CA ARG A 211 -26.45 -13.16 -6.07
C ARG A 211 -25.16 -13.81 -6.57
N VAL A 212 -24.46 -14.54 -5.71
CA VAL A 212 -23.23 -15.27 -6.04
C VAL A 212 -23.50 -16.31 -7.13
N SER A 213 -24.55 -17.11 -6.99
CA SER A 213 -24.95 -18.09 -8.01
C SER A 213 -25.26 -17.45 -9.35
N ALA A 214 -25.99 -16.34 -9.36
CA ALA A 214 -26.30 -15.60 -10.59
C ALA A 214 -25.03 -15.07 -11.28
N LEU A 215 -24.08 -14.54 -10.52
CA LEU A 215 -22.80 -14.03 -11.05
C LEU A 215 -21.91 -15.15 -11.63
N LEU A 216 -21.86 -16.30 -10.97
CA LEU A 216 -21.08 -17.45 -11.46
C LEU A 216 -21.70 -18.06 -12.73
N ALA A 217 -23.03 -18.04 -12.84
CA ALA A 217 -23.76 -18.53 -14.02
C ALA A 217 -23.70 -17.57 -15.21
N ALA A 218 -23.38 -16.29 -14.99
CA ALA A 218 -23.27 -15.31 -16.07
C ALA A 218 -22.08 -15.62 -16.98
N GLU A 219 -22.30 -15.55 -18.30
CA GLU A 219 -21.25 -15.69 -19.32
C GLU A 219 -20.33 -14.46 -19.38
N SER A 220 -20.85 -13.29 -19.00
CA SER A 220 -20.13 -12.01 -19.05
C SER A 220 -20.53 -11.12 -17.87
N LEU A 221 -19.55 -10.41 -17.31
CA LEU A 221 -19.72 -9.42 -16.23
C LEU A 221 -19.01 -8.11 -16.64
N PRO A 222 -19.60 -7.31 -17.53
CA PRO A 222 -18.98 -6.11 -18.04
C PRO A 222 -18.98 -4.97 -17.01
N MET A 223 -17.80 -4.48 -16.63
CA MET A 223 -17.62 -3.40 -15.67
C MET A 223 -17.06 -2.13 -16.29
N ILE A 224 -17.58 -0.98 -15.91
CA ILE A 224 -17.07 0.32 -16.33
C ILE A 224 -16.00 0.80 -15.35
N ARG A 225 -14.77 0.96 -15.84
CA ARG A 225 -13.65 1.58 -15.10
C ARG A 225 -13.53 3.05 -15.47
N ARG A 226 -13.97 3.93 -14.58
CA ARG A 226 -13.79 5.38 -14.74
C ARG A 226 -12.37 5.79 -14.36
N LYS A 227 -11.80 6.74 -15.10
CA LYS A 227 -10.54 7.40 -14.75
C LYS A 227 -10.76 8.91 -14.80
N LYS A 228 -10.28 9.63 -13.79
CA LYS A 228 -10.46 11.09 -13.70
C LYS A 228 -10.01 11.76 -15.01
N GLY A 229 -10.92 12.51 -15.65
CA GLY A 229 -10.66 13.24 -16.89
C GLY A 229 -10.57 12.39 -18.17
N ARG A 230 -11.03 11.14 -18.17
CA ARG A 230 -11.09 10.28 -19.38
C ARG A 230 -12.41 9.51 -19.45
N LEU A 231 -12.82 9.12 -20.66
CA LEU A 231 -13.94 8.19 -20.83
C LEU A 231 -13.66 6.86 -20.11
N GLY A 232 -14.70 6.28 -19.51
CA GLY A 232 -14.61 4.99 -18.82
C GLY A 232 -14.28 3.87 -19.80
N ARG A 233 -13.43 2.93 -19.39
CA ARG A 233 -13.13 1.71 -20.16
C ARG A 233 -14.06 0.59 -19.69
N LYS A 234 -14.76 -0.05 -20.61
CA LYS A 234 -15.50 -1.29 -20.35
C LYS A 234 -14.53 -2.48 -20.31
N LEU A 235 -14.62 -3.31 -19.28
CA LEU A 235 -13.83 -4.53 -19.12
C LEU A 235 -14.73 -5.63 -18.57
N ASP A 236 -14.72 -6.80 -19.21
CA ASP A 236 -15.38 -7.98 -18.64
C ASP A 236 -14.54 -8.56 -17.51
N ILE A 237 -15.12 -8.66 -16.31
CA ILE A 237 -14.43 -9.23 -15.13
C ILE A 237 -14.65 -10.74 -14.97
N ARG A 238 -15.61 -11.34 -15.68
CA ARG A 238 -15.98 -12.75 -15.55
C ARG A 238 -14.81 -13.72 -15.74
N PRO A 239 -13.89 -13.53 -16.72
CA PRO A 239 -12.75 -14.43 -16.92
C PRO A 239 -11.76 -14.42 -15.75
N TYR A 240 -11.72 -13.34 -14.97
CA TYR A 240 -10.82 -13.21 -13.82
C TYR A 240 -11.43 -13.77 -12.53
N LEU A 241 -12.74 -13.96 -12.46
CA LEU A 241 -13.42 -14.46 -11.27
C LEU A 241 -13.44 -16.00 -11.29
N GLN A 242 -12.55 -16.61 -10.49
CA GLN A 242 -12.35 -18.07 -10.49
C GLN A 242 -13.33 -18.77 -9.54
N THR A 243 -13.41 -18.26 -8.31
CA THR A 243 -14.34 -18.75 -7.30
C THR A 243 -15.04 -17.58 -6.65
N LEU A 244 -16.28 -17.80 -6.24
CA LEU A 244 -17.08 -16.86 -5.47
C LEU A 244 -18.02 -17.67 -4.57
N ALA A 245 -18.01 -17.45 -3.26
CA ALA A 245 -18.85 -18.18 -2.32
C ALA A 245 -19.18 -17.35 -1.09
N VAL A 246 -20.40 -17.47 -0.57
CA VAL A 246 -20.71 -17.00 0.79
C VAL A 246 -20.08 -17.96 1.78
N VAL A 247 -19.42 -17.43 2.82
CA VAL A 247 -18.72 -18.25 3.82
C VAL A 247 -19.23 -17.94 5.23
N PRO A 248 -19.69 -18.94 6.01
CA PRO A 248 -20.31 -18.72 7.32
C PRO A 248 -19.30 -18.43 8.44
N ASN A 249 -18.07 -18.97 8.35
CA ASN A 249 -17.10 -18.98 9.48
C ASN A 249 -15.94 -18.00 9.26
N ALA A 250 -16.23 -16.75 8.93
CA ALA A 250 -15.23 -15.72 8.63
C ALA A 250 -14.66 -14.98 9.85
N GLU A 251 -15.20 -15.22 11.04
CA GLU A 251 -14.92 -14.47 12.29
C GLU A 251 -13.45 -14.47 12.68
N ALA A 252 -12.76 -15.61 12.53
CA ALA A 252 -11.33 -15.71 12.81
C ALA A 252 -10.50 -14.80 11.89
N THR A 253 -10.86 -14.74 10.60
CA THR A 253 -10.19 -13.88 9.61
C THR A 253 -10.44 -12.40 9.92
N TRP A 254 -11.68 -12.04 10.28
CA TRP A 254 -12.03 -10.67 10.70
C TRP A 254 -11.24 -10.24 11.93
N THR A 255 -11.21 -11.09 12.95
CA THR A 255 -10.47 -10.83 14.18
C THR A 255 -8.98 -10.65 13.90
N ARG A 256 -8.37 -11.52 13.09
CA ARG A 256 -6.95 -11.42 12.72
C ARG A 256 -6.64 -10.13 11.94
N ALA A 257 -7.57 -9.69 11.08
CA ALA A 257 -7.48 -8.43 10.35
C ALA A 257 -7.76 -7.19 11.23
N GLY A 258 -8.31 -7.37 12.44
CA GLY A 258 -8.74 -6.27 13.30
C GLY A 258 -10.05 -5.63 12.85
N ILE A 259 -10.92 -6.40 12.20
CA ILE A 259 -12.25 -5.99 11.76
C ILE A 259 -13.26 -6.57 12.76
N VAL A 260 -14.17 -5.71 13.19
CA VAL A 260 -15.30 -6.06 14.05
C VAL A 260 -16.60 -5.69 13.36
N GLY A 261 -17.68 -6.35 13.75
CA GLY A 261 -19.04 -6.08 13.27
C GLY A 261 -19.77 -7.34 12.83
N ASP A 262 -21.08 -7.20 12.68
CA ASP A 262 -21.95 -8.27 12.18
C ASP A 262 -21.94 -8.26 10.64
N LEU A 263 -21.04 -9.06 10.08
CA LEU A 263 -20.76 -9.11 8.66
C LEU A 263 -21.16 -10.47 8.07
N VAL A 264 -21.78 -10.44 6.90
CA VAL A 264 -21.83 -11.60 6.00
C VAL A 264 -20.65 -11.54 5.03
N ALA A 265 -20.00 -12.68 4.82
CA ALA A 265 -18.73 -12.76 4.11
C ALA A 265 -18.88 -13.45 2.77
N VAL A 266 -18.26 -12.87 1.74
CA VAL A 266 -18.10 -13.49 0.42
C VAL A 266 -16.62 -13.67 0.14
N GLU A 267 -16.18 -14.90 -0.06
CA GLU A 267 -14.83 -15.20 -0.52
C GLU A 267 -14.79 -15.19 -2.05
N ALA A 268 -13.77 -14.54 -2.61
CA ALA A 268 -13.52 -14.51 -4.05
C ALA A 268 -12.06 -14.83 -4.35
N THR A 269 -11.81 -15.80 -5.24
CA THR A 269 -10.48 -15.99 -5.83
C THR A 269 -10.43 -15.34 -7.21
N VAL A 270 -9.50 -14.42 -7.39
CA VAL A 270 -9.35 -13.60 -8.60
C VAL A 270 -8.04 -13.93 -9.28
N GLY A 271 -8.10 -14.24 -10.57
CA GLY A 271 -6.94 -14.40 -11.44
C GLY A 271 -6.25 -13.06 -11.73
N LEU A 272 -4.93 -13.13 -11.78
CA LEU A 272 -4.05 -12.00 -12.06
C LEU A 272 -3.25 -12.35 -13.32
N ASP A 273 -3.41 -11.56 -14.37
CA ASP A 273 -2.64 -11.70 -15.60
C ASP A 273 -2.19 -10.33 -16.14
N GLU A 274 -1.44 -10.35 -17.26
CA GLU A 274 -0.95 -9.14 -17.91
C GLU A 274 -2.07 -8.27 -18.53
N ARG A 275 -3.22 -8.88 -18.84
CA ARG A 275 -4.39 -8.20 -19.41
C ARG A 275 -5.21 -7.49 -18.34
N GLY A 276 -5.11 -7.95 -17.09
CA GLY A 276 -5.68 -7.32 -15.91
C GLY A 276 -6.10 -8.29 -14.81
N SER A 277 -7.08 -7.85 -14.04
CA SER A 277 -7.69 -8.58 -12.94
C SER A 277 -9.01 -7.94 -12.55
N ALA A 278 -9.90 -8.66 -11.87
CA ALA A 278 -11.09 -8.06 -11.27
C ALA A 278 -10.72 -7.30 -9.99
N ARG A 279 -11.27 -6.09 -9.80
CA ARG A 279 -11.15 -5.36 -8.54
C ARG A 279 -12.22 -5.84 -7.57
N THR A 280 -11.90 -5.84 -6.28
CA THR A 280 -12.86 -6.22 -5.23
C THR A 280 -14.11 -5.33 -5.22
N ARG A 281 -13.96 -4.03 -5.51
CA ARG A 281 -15.11 -3.13 -5.69
C ARG A 281 -15.99 -3.49 -6.89
N GLU A 282 -15.42 -4.00 -7.98
CA GLU A 282 -16.18 -4.44 -9.15
C GLU A 282 -16.99 -5.70 -8.84
N ILE A 283 -16.41 -6.64 -8.09
CA ILE A 283 -17.11 -7.83 -7.60
C ILE A 283 -18.26 -7.42 -6.66
N ALA A 284 -18.00 -6.47 -5.74
CA ALA A 284 -19.03 -5.94 -4.85
C ALA A 284 -20.15 -5.20 -5.60
N ALA A 285 -19.83 -4.42 -6.63
CA ALA A 285 -20.81 -3.74 -7.48
C ALA A 285 -21.68 -4.75 -8.25
N ALA A 286 -21.06 -5.78 -8.81
CA ALA A 286 -21.77 -6.85 -9.53
C ALA A 286 -22.74 -7.61 -8.61
N LEU A 287 -22.34 -7.90 -7.35
CA LEU A 287 -23.23 -8.51 -6.35
C LEU A 287 -24.49 -7.68 -6.13
N TRP A 288 -24.41 -6.35 -6.24
CA TRP A 288 -25.55 -5.42 -6.15
C TRP A 288 -26.23 -5.14 -7.49
N GLY A 289 -25.81 -5.80 -8.58
CA GLY A 289 -26.42 -5.65 -9.90
C GLY A 289 -26.01 -4.38 -10.64
N SER A 290 -24.93 -3.72 -10.20
CA SER A 290 -24.36 -2.57 -10.89
C SER A 290 -23.27 -3.00 -11.87
N ASP A 291 -23.24 -2.37 -13.04
CA ASP A 291 -22.15 -2.45 -14.02
C ASP A 291 -21.11 -1.32 -13.86
N ASP A 292 -21.38 -0.35 -12.99
CA ASP A 292 -20.42 0.66 -12.57
C ASP A 292 -19.61 0.16 -11.38
N GLY A 293 -18.32 -0.13 -11.62
CA GLY A 293 -17.40 -0.61 -10.57
C GLY A 293 -17.15 0.41 -9.45
N GLU A 294 -17.56 1.67 -9.63
CA GLU A 294 -17.51 2.67 -8.58
C GLU A 294 -18.75 2.67 -7.67
N ALA A 295 -19.88 2.10 -8.11
CA ALA A 295 -21.14 2.04 -7.37
C ALA A 295 -21.23 0.81 -6.44
N ALA A 296 -20.09 0.32 -5.95
CA ALA A 296 -20.05 -0.75 -4.96
C ALA A 296 -20.72 -0.30 -3.64
N PRO A 297 -21.47 -1.18 -2.96
CA PRO A 297 -21.98 -0.89 -1.63
C PRO A 297 -20.83 -0.71 -0.63
N PRO A 298 -21.07 -0.10 0.54
CA PRO A 298 -20.10 -0.09 1.64
C PRO A 298 -19.73 -1.52 2.04
N HIS A 299 -18.43 -1.85 2.00
CA HIS A 299 -17.93 -3.16 2.36
C HIS A 299 -16.53 -3.09 2.95
N ARG A 300 -16.14 -4.15 3.67
CA ARG A 300 -14.77 -4.41 4.09
C ARG A 300 -14.11 -5.38 3.13
N CYS A 301 -12.79 -5.30 3.01
CA CYS A 301 -12.03 -6.15 2.12
C CYS A 301 -10.71 -6.54 2.78
N VAL A 302 -10.47 -7.85 2.84
CA VAL A 302 -9.22 -8.44 3.32
C VAL A 302 -8.66 -9.32 2.21
N ARG A 303 -7.44 -9.06 1.74
CA ARG A 303 -6.68 -10.04 0.96
C ARG A 303 -6.19 -11.13 1.91
N VAL A 304 -6.70 -12.34 1.78
CA VAL A 304 -6.38 -13.45 2.68
C VAL A 304 -5.21 -14.29 2.19
N ALA A 305 -4.98 -14.32 0.87
CA ALA A 305 -3.85 -15.03 0.26
C ALA A 305 -3.44 -14.40 -1.07
N LEU A 306 -2.14 -14.44 -1.37
CA LEU A 306 -1.59 -14.36 -2.71
C LEU A 306 -1.12 -15.76 -3.12
N LEU A 307 -1.45 -16.17 -4.33
CA LEU A 307 -1.31 -17.55 -4.79
C LEU A 307 -0.46 -17.54 -6.05
N GLY A 308 0.51 -18.45 -6.10
CA GLY A 308 1.42 -18.58 -7.21
C GLY A 308 1.08 -19.76 -8.13
N GLY A 309 1.64 -19.73 -9.35
CA GLY A 309 1.61 -20.86 -10.27
C GLY A 309 0.22 -21.40 -10.55
N ASP A 310 -0.05 -22.59 -9.98
CA ASP A 310 -1.29 -23.35 -9.99
C ASP A 310 -2.49 -22.69 -9.27
N ARG A 311 -2.29 -21.46 -8.77
CA ARG A 311 -3.30 -20.68 -8.05
C ARG A 311 -3.66 -21.29 -6.68
N ALA A 312 -2.76 -22.09 -6.11
CA ALA A 312 -2.88 -22.64 -4.76
C ALA A 312 -1.57 -22.50 -3.96
N THR A 313 -0.44 -22.46 -4.65
CA THR A 313 0.89 -22.48 -4.03
C THR A 313 1.23 -21.15 -3.36
N SER A 314 1.70 -21.20 -2.11
CA SER A 314 2.21 -20.00 -1.42
C SER A 314 3.46 -19.46 -2.11
N PRO A 315 3.59 -18.12 -2.31
CA PRO A 315 4.81 -17.50 -2.85
C PRO A 315 6.10 -17.75 -2.05
N LEU A 316 6.02 -18.31 -0.83
CA LEU A 316 7.18 -18.75 -0.04
C LEU A 316 7.62 -20.19 -0.31
N HIS A 317 6.81 -20.97 -1.03
CA HIS A 317 7.15 -22.35 -1.34
C HIS A 317 8.05 -22.40 -2.59
N LEU A 318 9.27 -21.91 -2.43
CA LEU A 318 10.17 -21.56 -3.52
C LEU A 318 10.45 -22.72 -4.48
N GLU A 319 10.73 -23.90 -3.94
CA GLU A 319 11.05 -25.11 -4.70
C GLU A 319 9.92 -25.53 -5.65
N ALA A 320 8.67 -25.46 -5.18
CA ALA A 320 7.49 -25.74 -6.00
C ALA A 320 7.27 -24.69 -7.11
N LEU A 321 7.86 -23.50 -6.97
CA LEU A 321 7.68 -22.37 -7.88
C LEU A 321 8.81 -22.23 -8.92
N ARG A 322 9.97 -22.86 -8.72
CA ARG A 322 11.08 -22.85 -9.69
C ARG A 322 10.69 -23.35 -11.09
N PRO A 323 9.93 -24.45 -11.26
CA PRO A 323 9.59 -24.98 -12.58
C PRO A 323 8.69 -24.06 -13.42
N ILE A 324 8.00 -23.11 -12.78
CA ILE A 324 6.99 -22.26 -13.42
C ILE A 324 7.62 -21.20 -14.36
N VAL A 325 8.94 -20.98 -14.27
CA VAL A 325 9.65 -20.00 -15.12
C VAL A 325 10.39 -20.61 -16.31
N ASP A 326 10.57 -21.93 -16.34
CA ASP A 326 11.15 -22.62 -17.51
C ASP A 326 10.13 -23.00 -18.58
N ALA A 327 8.83 -22.83 -18.31
CA ALA A 327 7.80 -22.94 -19.33
C ALA A 327 7.75 -21.64 -20.15
N PRO A 328 7.96 -21.66 -21.49
CA PRO A 328 7.72 -20.49 -22.31
C PRO A 328 6.29 -20.01 -22.09
N LEU A 329 6.09 -18.69 -22.00
CA LEU A 329 4.76 -18.06 -22.00
C LEU A 329 3.96 -18.62 -23.19
N MET A 330 3.16 -19.66 -22.94
CA MET A 330 2.28 -20.20 -23.95
C MET A 330 1.30 -19.09 -24.30
N PRO A 331 1.24 -18.65 -25.56
CA PRO A 331 0.18 -17.74 -25.97
C PRO A 331 -1.14 -18.40 -25.60
N ALA A 332 -1.96 -17.69 -24.83
CA ALA A 332 -3.28 -18.17 -24.45
C ALA A 332 -3.98 -18.67 -25.71
N LEU A 333 -4.19 -19.99 -25.78
CA LEU A 333 -4.96 -20.61 -26.85
C LEU A 333 -6.34 -19.99 -26.78
N LEU A 334 -6.60 -19.09 -27.73
CA LEU A 334 -7.95 -18.68 -28.10
C LEU A 334 -8.61 -19.92 -28.70
N GLY A 335 -9.37 -20.62 -27.87
CA GLY A 335 -10.41 -21.56 -28.27
C GLY A 335 -11.76 -20.98 -27.90
#